data_AF-A0A2R6NRR0-F1
#
_entry.id   AF-A0A2R6NRR0-F1
#
_cell.length_a   1.000
_cell.length_b   1.000
_cell.length_c   1.000
_cell.angle_alpha   90.00
_cell.angle_beta   90.00
_cell.angle_gamma   90.00
#
_symmetry.space_group_name_H-M   'P 1'
#
loop_
_entity.id
_entity.type
_entity.pdbx_description
1 polymer ?
#
loop_
_entity_poly.entity_id
_entity_poly.type
_entity_poly.pdbx_seq_one_letter_code
_entity_poly.pdbx_strand_id
1 'polypeptide(L)'
;MKIGSYLPSVVLLSTAMLFGGLGEWAKARWIQTSDIASEKPVKEVGAVSQERTPVKWIARRRPVLPAVLIVIATHLLGVLLFYIRTREWFITNQDIASPILCGVLSVIPLAALLMEPTSENTTAPIYLLLKSLNLCLASTVISIISVLNFSLAAVLAILLGLPLSLSSPSSKSSIRLAKYSLYILLGLSWLILGRQQIQDAVWNWEVLGVWFAPFVCVVYTPLVLQAAIVCLLPP
;
A
#
# COMPACT_ATOMS: atom_id res chain seq x y z
N MET A 1 22.98 22.84 9.75
CA MET A 1 21.52 22.62 9.63
C MET A 1 21.02 21.95 10.91
N LYS A 2 19.99 22.48 11.58
CA LYS A 2 19.45 21.86 12.81
C LYS A 2 18.36 20.87 12.43
N ILE A 3 18.53 19.59 12.80
CA ILE A 3 17.56 18.50 12.56
C ILE A 3 16.12 18.89 12.94
N GLY A 4 15.95 19.68 14.00
CA GLY A 4 14.64 20.18 14.45
C GLY A 4 13.88 21.07 13.45
N SER A 5 14.55 21.71 12.48
CA SER A 5 13.85 22.54 11.48
C SER A 5 13.09 21.73 10.43
N TYR A 6 13.43 20.44 10.25
CA TYR A 6 12.79 19.56 9.26
C TYR A 6 11.73 18.63 9.86
N LEU A 7 11.70 18.53 11.20
CA LEU A 7 10.68 17.76 11.92
C LEU A 7 9.25 18.19 11.57
N PRO A 8 8.93 19.50 11.47
CA PRO A 8 7.60 19.92 11.02
C PRO A 8 7.22 19.38 9.64
N SER A 9 8.16 19.29 8.69
CA SER A 9 7.86 18.82 7.33
C SER A 9 7.43 17.35 7.30
N VAL A 10 8.11 16.49 8.06
CA VAL A 10 7.76 15.06 8.15
C VAL A 10 6.41 14.86 8.86
N VAL A 11 6.16 15.62 9.93
CA VAL A 11 4.88 15.61 10.65
C VAL A 11 3.73 16.08 9.74
N LEU A 12 3.95 17.14 8.96
CA LEU A 12 2.96 17.63 7.99
C LEU A 12 2.66 16.58 6.93
N LEU A 13 3.67 15.88 6.40
CA LEU A 13 3.44 14.82 5.42
C LEU A 13 2.67 13.63 6.03
N SER A 14 3.06 13.17 7.22
CA SER A 14 2.33 12.14 7.95
C SER A 14 0.86 12.56 8.19
N THR A 15 0.62 13.81 8.57
CA THR A 15 -0.73 14.35 8.78
C THR A 15 -1.52 14.40 7.46
N ALA A 16 -0.88 14.82 6.36
CA ALA A 16 -1.49 14.81 5.04
C ALA A 16 -1.88 13.39 4.59
N MET A 17 -1.03 12.39 4.84
CA MET A 17 -1.35 10.98 4.58
C MET A 17 -2.55 10.50 5.40
N LEU A 18 -2.63 10.88 6.68
CA LEU A 18 -3.78 10.55 7.54
C LEU A 18 -5.08 11.10 6.95
N PHE A 19 -5.08 12.39 6.58
CA PHE A 19 -6.24 13.00 5.95
C PHE A 19 -6.55 12.38 4.58
N GLY A 20 -5.53 12.03 3.80
CA GLY A 20 -5.70 11.27 2.55
C GLY A 20 -6.38 9.91 2.80
N GLY A 21 -5.94 9.16 3.80
CA GLY A 21 -6.53 7.88 4.19
C GLY A 21 -7.99 8.02 4.64
N LEU A 22 -8.31 9.04 5.44
CA LEU A 22 -9.68 9.37 5.84
C LEU A 22 -10.54 9.83 4.65
N GLY A 23 -9.96 10.52 3.69
CA GLY A 23 -10.60 10.90 2.44
C GLY A 23 -11.00 9.67 1.61
N GLU A 24 -10.07 8.72 1.42
CA GLU A 24 -10.37 7.45 0.73
C GLU A 24 -11.43 6.62 1.47
N TRP A 25 -11.41 6.63 2.81
CA TRP A 25 -12.44 6.01 3.65
C TRP A 25 -13.84 6.61 3.45
N ALA A 26 -13.90 7.94 3.30
CA ALA A 26 -15.14 8.66 3.04
C ALA A 26 -15.66 8.37 1.62
N LYS A 27 -14.78 8.39 0.61
CA LYS A 27 -15.10 8.00 -0.79
C LYS A 27 -15.61 6.57 -0.88
N ALA A 28 -15.06 5.65 -0.10
CA ALA A 28 -15.56 4.27 -0.04
C ALA A 28 -17.05 4.23 0.38
N ARG A 29 -17.50 5.15 1.24
CA ARG A 29 -18.89 5.19 1.72
C ARG A 29 -19.86 5.86 0.74
N TRP A 30 -19.46 6.93 0.06
CA TRP A 30 -20.41 7.77 -0.69
C TRP A 30 -20.19 7.67 -2.20
N ILE A 31 -21.27 7.44 -2.95
CA ILE A 31 -21.29 7.46 -4.42
C ILE A 31 -22.39 8.40 -4.91
N GLN A 32 -22.13 9.09 -6.02
CA GLN A 32 -23.09 9.99 -6.65
C GLN A 32 -23.97 9.21 -7.63
N THR A 33 -25.29 9.41 -7.60
CA THR A 33 -26.24 8.63 -8.45
C THR A 33 -26.03 8.86 -9.96
N SER A 34 -25.45 10.00 -10.35
CA SER A 34 -25.07 10.26 -11.75
C SER A 34 -24.06 9.26 -12.30
N ASP A 35 -23.19 8.71 -11.44
CA ASP A 35 -22.15 7.76 -11.84
C ASP A 35 -22.77 6.38 -12.16
N ILE A 36 -23.92 6.07 -11.57
CA ILE A 36 -24.65 4.81 -11.77
C ILE A 36 -25.41 4.81 -13.11
N ALA A 37 -25.88 5.98 -13.56
CA ALA A 37 -26.69 6.10 -14.77
C ALA A 37 -25.87 5.96 -16.07
N SER A 38 -24.54 6.11 -16.00
CA SER A 38 -23.65 6.12 -17.17
C SER A 38 -23.41 4.75 -17.80
N GLU A 39 -23.90 3.65 -17.21
CA GLU A 39 -23.73 2.27 -17.73
C GLU A 39 -24.93 1.74 -18.52
N LYS A 40 -26.06 2.45 -18.59
CA LYS A 40 -27.20 2.04 -19.44
C LYS A 40 -27.20 2.85 -20.74
N PRO A 41 -27.07 2.22 -21.93
CA PRO A 41 -27.20 2.93 -23.20
C PRO A 41 -28.64 3.41 -23.36
N VAL A 42 -28.87 4.71 -23.17
CA VAL A 42 -30.17 5.35 -23.43
C VAL A 42 -30.32 5.46 -24.94
N LYS A 43 -31.30 4.72 -25.49
CA LYS A 43 -31.80 4.95 -26.85
C LYS A 43 -32.42 6.34 -26.91
N GLU A 44 -31.90 7.18 -27.81
CA GLU A 44 -32.37 8.52 -28.09
C GLU A 44 -33.84 8.50 -28.54
N VAL A 45 -34.74 9.12 -27.77
CA VAL A 45 -36.01 9.65 -28.28
C VAL A 45 -36.34 10.95 -27.53
N GLY A 46 -36.38 12.06 -28.27
CA GLY A 46 -37.19 13.24 -27.96
C GLY A 46 -36.57 14.26 -27.01
N ALA A 47 -36.14 15.39 -27.57
CA ALA A 47 -35.72 16.58 -26.84
C ALA A 47 -36.85 17.12 -25.94
N VAL A 48 -36.69 16.96 -24.62
CA VAL A 48 -37.50 17.64 -23.60
C VAL A 48 -36.55 18.23 -22.56
N SER A 49 -36.73 19.51 -22.31
CA SER A 49 -36.22 20.39 -21.25
C SER A 49 -35.34 19.70 -20.17
N GLN A 50 -34.05 20.05 -20.15
CA GLN A 50 -33.09 19.64 -19.11
C GLN A 50 -33.44 20.25 -17.75
N GLU A 51 -34.38 19.67 -17.01
CA GLU A 51 -34.43 19.83 -15.56
C GLU A 51 -33.21 19.12 -14.95
N ARG A 52 -32.36 19.87 -14.25
CA ARG A 52 -31.23 19.33 -13.51
C ARG A 52 -31.77 18.42 -12.40
N THR A 53 -31.73 17.11 -12.63
CA THR A 53 -32.08 16.13 -11.60
C THR A 53 -31.22 16.37 -10.36
N PRO A 54 -31.81 16.36 -9.14
CA PRO A 54 -31.06 16.65 -7.93
C PRO A 54 -29.98 15.59 -7.72
N VAL A 55 -28.75 16.04 -7.41
CA VAL A 55 -27.63 15.17 -7.08
C VAL A 55 -27.96 14.38 -5.83
N LYS A 56 -28.24 13.08 -5.99
CA LYS A 56 -28.52 12.17 -4.87
C LYS A 56 -27.26 11.38 -4.51
N TRP A 57 -26.85 11.48 -3.24
CA TRP A 57 -25.77 10.69 -2.66
C TRP A 57 -26.32 9.42 -2.03
N ILE A 58 -25.71 8.28 -2.34
CA ILE A 58 -26.10 6.98 -1.78
C ILE A 58 -24.95 6.45 -0.93
N ALA A 59 -25.28 5.89 0.24
CA ALA A 59 -24.33 5.25 1.13
C ALA A 59 -24.10 3.78 0.74
N ARG A 60 -22.83 3.37 0.66
CA ARG A 60 -22.37 2.00 0.41
C ARG A 60 -21.94 1.30 1.70
N ARG A 61 -22.07 -0.03 1.75
CA ARG A 61 -21.52 -0.88 2.81
C ARG A 61 -20.01 -0.99 2.63
N ARG A 62 -19.25 -0.98 3.74
CA ARG A 62 -17.79 -1.12 3.74
C ARG A 62 -17.37 -2.49 4.29
N PRO A 63 -17.10 -3.49 3.44
CA PRO A 63 -16.62 -4.79 3.89
C PRO A 63 -15.13 -4.66 4.27
N VAL A 64 -14.86 -4.28 5.52
CA VAL A 64 -13.50 -4.01 5.99
C VAL A 64 -12.67 -5.28 6.17
N LEU A 65 -13.32 -6.42 6.41
CA LEU A 65 -12.65 -7.65 6.81
C LEU A 65 -11.64 -8.14 5.74
N PRO A 66 -11.97 -8.20 4.43
CA PRO A 66 -10.99 -8.56 3.40
C PRO A 66 -9.76 -7.65 3.39
N ALA A 67 -9.94 -6.34 3.51
CA ALA A 67 -8.82 -5.39 3.52
C ALA A 67 -7.92 -5.60 4.76
N VAL A 68 -8.52 -5.81 5.93
CA VAL A 68 -7.78 -6.12 7.17
C VAL A 68 -7.03 -7.44 7.07
N LEU A 69 -7.62 -8.48 6.47
CA LEU A 69 -6.94 -9.75 6.24
C LEU A 69 -5.73 -9.60 5.32
N ILE A 70 -5.81 -8.78 4.27
CA ILE A 70 -4.65 -8.45 3.41
C ILE A 70 -3.55 -7.75 4.23
N VAL A 71 -3.92 -6.79 5.09
CA VAL A 71 -2.96 -6.11 5.97
C VAL A 71 -2.27 -7.11 6.88
N ILE A 72 -3.01 -7.97 7.57
CA ILE A 72 -2.45 -8.99 8.46
C ILE A 72 -1.55 -9.96 7.69
N ALA A 73 -2.03 -10.50 6.56
CA ALA A 73 -1.29 -11.47 5.76
C ALA A 73 0.04 -10.90 5.24
N THR A 74 0.05 -9.65 4.78
CA THR A 74 1.29 -9.00 4.32
C THR A 74 2.29 -8.75 5.45
N HIS A 75 1.84 -8.44 6.67
CA HIS A 75 2.74 -8.32 7.83
C HIS A 75 3.28 -9.67 8.29
N LEU A 76 2.45 -10.72 8.30
CA LEU A 76 2.90 -12.10 8.56
C LEU A 76 3.94 -12.55 7.53
N LEU A 77 3.75 -12.19 6.25
CA LEU A 77 4.73 -12.42 5.20
C LEU A 77 6.04 -11.67 5.48
N GLY A 78 5.97 -10.44 5.98
CA GLY A 78 7.13 -9.67 6.44
C GLY A 78 7.87 -10.32 7.62
N VAL A 79 7.14 -10.88 8.58
CA VAL A 79 7.71 -11.67 9.69
C VAL A 79 8.41 -12.92 9.16
N LEU A 80 7.78 -13.65 8.24
CA LEU A 80 8.38 -14.82 7.61
C LEU A 80 9.63 -14.45 6.81
N LEU A 81 9.61 -13.34 6.07
CA LEU A 81 10.76 -12.80 5.36
C LEU A 81 11.93 -12.54 6.32
N PHE A 82 11.68 -11.85 7.42
CA PHE A 82 12.70 -11.58 8.44
C PHE A 82 13.25 -12.88 9.04
N TYR A 83 12.36 -13.81 9.40
CA TYR A 83 12.72 -15.11 9.95
C TYR A 83 13.58 -15.94 8.98
N ILE A 84 13.28 -15.93 7.68
CA ILE A 84 14.08 -16.63 6.67
C ILE A 84 15.46 -15.97 6.54
N ARG A 85 15.52 -14.63 6.53
CA ARG A 85 16.77 -13.88 6.34
C ARG A 85 17.76 -14.01 7.49
N THR A 86 17.29 -14.26 8.70
CA THR A 86 18.12 -14.49 9.89
C THR A 86 18.68 -15.92 9.97
N ARG A 87 18.40 -16.78 8.98
CA ARG A 87 18.93 -18.15 8.97
C ARG A 87 20.31 -18.21 8.34
N GLU A 88 21.21 -18.97 8.98
CA GLU A 88 22.58 -19.21 8.52
C GLU A 88 22.62 -19.71 7.07
N TRP A 89 21.76 -20.67 6.70
CA TRP A 89 21.72 -21.19 5.33
C TRP A 89 21.41 -20.10 4.29
N PHE A 90 20.57 -19.11 4.65
CA PHE A 90 20.23 -18.02 3.76
C PHE A 90 21.42 -17.07 3.61
N ILE A 91 22.09 -16.75 4.73
CA ILE A 91 23.26 -15.87 4.75
C ILE A 91 24.38 -16.47 3.89
N THR A 92 24.66 -17.77 4.04
CA THR A 92 25.69 -18.46 3.26
C THR A 92 25.37 -18.55 1.76
N ASN A 93 24.09 -18.63 1.39
CA ASN A 93 23.65 -18.80 0.00
C ASN A 93 22.92 -17.56 -0.55
N GLN A 94 23.24 -16.37 -0.04
CA GLN A 94 22.47 -15.16 -0.28
C GLN A 94 22.33 -14.82 -1.77
N ASP A 95 23.34 -15.12 -2.58
CA ASP A 95 23.35 -14.79 -4.01
C ASP A 95 22.27 -15.51 -4.81
N ILE A 96 21.95 -16.74 -4.41
CA ILE A 96 20.94 -17.58 -5.06
C ILE A 96 19.61 -17.47 -4.31
N ALA A 97 19.63 -17.46 -2.98
CA ALA A 97 18.43 -17.43 -2.16
C ALA A 97 17.65 -16.11 -2.29
N SER A 98 18.34 -14.97 -2.44
CA SER A 98 17.69 -13.65 -2.53
C SER A 98 16.81 -13.46 -3.78
N PRO A 99 17.28 -13.73 -5.02
CA PRO A 99 16.43 -13.61 -6.19
C PRO A 99 15.25 -14.60 -6.15
N ILE A 100 15.45 -15.82 -5.63
CA ILE A 100 14.38 -16.81 -5.45
C ILE A 100 13.32 -16.27 -4.47
N LEU A 101 13.75 -15.79 -3.29
CA LEU A 101 12.85 -15.25 -2.29
C LEU A 101 12.11 -14.01 -2.82
N CYS A 102 12.80 -13.11 -3.53
CA CYS A 102 12.19 -11.98 -4.20
C CYS A 102 11.12 -12.42 -5.20
N GLY A 103 11.41 -13.42 -6.03
CA GLY A 103 10.46 -13.99 -6.98
C GLY A 103 9.21 -14.57 -6.30
N VAL A 104 9.39 -15.38 -5.26
CA VAL A 104 8.29 -15.96 -4.47
C VAL A 104 7.42 -14.85 -3.85
N LEU A 105 8.04 -13.87 -3.19
CA LEU A 105 7.34 -12.74 -2.57
C LEU A 105 6.66 -11.82 -3.58
N SER A 106 7.15 -11.77 -4.81
CA SER A 106 6.53 -11.02 -5.91
C SER A 106 5.32 -11.73 -6.51
N VAL A 107 5.18 -13.04 -6.31
CA VAL A 107 4.05 -13.82 -6.85
C VAL A 107 2.91 -13.92 -5.84
N ILE A 108 3.21 -14.04 -4.54
CA ILE A 108 2.18 -14.19 -3.50
C ILE A 108 1.07 -13.12 -3.56
N PRO A 109 1.36 -11.81 -3.71
CA PRO A 109 0.33 -10.78 -3.79
C PRO A 109 -0.57 -10.90 -5.03
N LEU A 110 -0.16 -11.63 -6.07
CA LEU A 110 -1.00 -11.90 -7.24
C LEU A 110 -2.22 -12.76 -6.88
N ALA A 111 -2.19 -13.49 -5.77
CA ALA A 111 -3.37 -14.20 -5.25
C ALA A 111 -4.56 -13.26 -4.98
N ALA A 112 -4.32 -11.95 -4.79
CA ALA A 112 -5.38 -10.95 -4.68
C ALA A 112 -6.26 -10.85 -5.95
N LEU A 113 -5.76 -11.29 -7.12
CA LEU A 113 -6.56 -11.36 -8.35
C LEU A 113 -7.64 -12.45 -8.30
N LEU A 114 -7.53 -13.41 -7.38
CA LEU A 114 -8.55 -14.44 -7.17
C LEU A 114 -9.75 -13.91 -6.36
N MET A 115 -9.65 -12.70 -5.80
CA MET A 115 -10.76 -12.06 -5.11
C MET A 115 -11.78 -11.58 -6.14
N GLU A 116 -13.01 -12.08 -6.03
CA GLU A 116 -14.08 -11.72 -6.95
C GLU A 116 -14.35 -10.21 -6.92
N PRO A 117 -14.43 -9.55 -8.10
CA PRO A 117 -14.84 -8.16 -8.17
C PRO A 117 -16.26 -8.04 -7.61
N THR A 118 -16.44 -7.25 -6.55
CA THR A 118 -17.78 -6.91 -6.07
C THR A 118 -18.36 -5.87 -7.04
N SER A 119 -19.15 -6.32 -8.01
CA SER A 119 -19.80 -5.45 -9.01
C SER A 119 -21.02 -4.70 -8.49
N GLU A 120 -21.40 -4.92 -7.23
CA GLU A 120 -22.57 -4.28 -6.66
C GLU A 120 -22.27 -2.85 -6.21
N ASN A 121 -22.99 -1.89 -6.79
CA ASN A 121 -22.97 -0.46 -6.40
C ASN A 121 -23.34 -0.21 -4.93
N THR A 122 -23.84 -1.22 -4.22
CA THR A 122 -24.17 -1.20 -2.79
C THR A 122 -22.94 -1.37 -1.89
N THR A 123 -21.82 -1.87 -2.42
CA THR A 123 -20.65 -2.28 -1.65
C THR A 123 -19.40 -1.52 -2.10
N ALA A 124 -18.60 -1.06 -1.13
CA ALA A 124 -17.38 -0.34 -1.41
C ALA A 124 -16.29 -1.27 -1.94
N PRO A 125 -15.52 -0.86 -2.97
CA PRO A 125 -14.45 -1.68 -3.50
C PRO A 125 -13.28 -1.80 -2.52
N ILE A 126 -12.65 -2.98 -2.51
CA ILE A 126 -11.60 -3.36 -1.53
C ILE A 126 -10.38 -2.45 -1.64
N TYR A 127 -9.99 -2.01 -2.85
CA TYR A 127 -8.81 -1.15 -3.03
C TYR A 127 -8.93 0.19 -2.31
N LEU A 128 -10.13 0.78 -2.21
CA LEU A 128 -10.34 2.04 -1.46
C LEU A 128 -10.14 1.82 0.03
N LEU A 129 -10.68 0.73 0.57
CA LEU A 129 -10.54 0.38 1.99
C LEU A 129 -9.07 0.04 2.32
N LEU A 130 -8.41 -0.75 1.47
CA LEU A 130 -7.00 -1.11 1.65
C LEU A 130 -6.09 0.12 1.54
N LYS A 131 -6.30 0.99 0.55
CA LYS A 131 -5.55 2.24 0.40
C LYS A 131 -5.73 3.15 1.62
N SER A 132 -6.96 3.29 2.10
CA SER A 132 -7.27 4.07 3.29
C SER A 132 -6.52 3.57 4.52
N LEU A 133 -6.61 2.27 4.81
CA LEU A 133 -5.91 1.64 5.93
C LEU A 133 -4.40 1.79 5.78
N ASN A 134 -3.85 1.54 4.59
CA ASN A 134 -2.41 1.63 4.33
C ASN A 134 -1.89 3.07 4.55
N LEU A 135 -2.61 4.10 4.08
CA LEU A 135 -2.25 5.50 4.31
C LEU A 135 -2.27 5.88 5.80
N CYS A 136 -3.29 5.45 6.54
CA CYS A 136 -3.39 5.69 7.98
C CYS A 136 -2.29 4.97 8.78
N LEU A 137 -1.98 3.72 8.41
CA LEU A 137 -0.91 2.95 9.05
C LEU A 137 0.46 3.56 8.76
N ALA A 138 0.75 3.89 7.49
CA ALA A 138 2.01 4.53 7.11
C ALA A 138 2.17 5.91 7.76
N SER A 139 1.09 6.70 7.86
CA SER A 139 1.08 7.95 8.61
C SER A 139 1.48 7.75 10.08
N THR A 140 0.86 6.76 10.74
CA THR A 140 1.13 6.43 12.14
C THR A 140 2.58 5.99 12.32
N VAL A 141 3.08 5.12 11.45
CA VAL A 141 4.48 4.67 11.45
C VAL A 141 5.42 5.86 11.30
N ILE A 142 5.23 6.72 10.29
CA ILE A 142 6.09 7.89 10.07
C ILE A 142 6.06 8.83 11.27
N SER A 143 4.90 9.04 11.89
CA SER A 143 4.76 9.87 13.10
C SER A 143 5.58 9.31 14.27
N ILE A 144 5.44 8.01 14.57
CA ILE A 144 6.22 7.35 15.62
C ILE A 144 7.72 7.40 15.31
N ILE A 145 8.12 7.05 14.08
CA ILE A 145 9.51 7.06 13.67
C ILE A 145 10.08 8.48 13.66
N SER A 146 9.29 9.53 13.46
CA SER A 146 9.79 10.92 13.51
C SER A 146 10.35 11.30 14.88
N VAL A 147 9.81 10.71 15.95
CA VAL A 147 10.28 10.91 17.33
C VAL A 147 11.47 10.02 17.65
N LEU A 148 11.48 8.79 17.14
CA LEU A 148 12.53 7.79 17.42
C LEU A 148 13.79 7.99 16.56
N ASN A 149 13.61 8.28 15.28
CA ASN A 149 14.66 8.43 14.28
C ASN A 149 14.18 9.35 13.14
N PHE A 150 14.41 10.65 13.31
CA PHE A 150 13.98 11.66 12.35
C PHE A 150 14.47 11.39 10.91
N SER A 151 15.74 11.03 10.73
CA SER A 151 16.31 10.80 9.40
C SER A 151 15.63 9.66 8.68
N LEU A 152 15.34 8.57 9.39
CA LEU A 152 14.57 7.45 8.83
C LEU A 152 13.14 7.86 8.53
N ALA A 153 12.50 8.65 9.39
CA ALA A 153 11.14 9.15 9.15
C ALA A 153 11.07 10.01 7.89
N ALA A 154 12.08 10.85 7.64
CA ALA A 154 12.17 11.66 6.42
C ALA A 154 12.32 10.78 5.16
N VAL A 155 13.12 9.72 5.23
CA VAL A 155 13.25 8.76 4.13
C VAL A 155 11.93 8.02 3.90
N LEU A 156 11.24 7.58 4.97
CA LEU A 156 9.95 6.90 4.86
C LEU A 156 8.84 7.83 4.33
N ALA A 157 8.86 9.09 4.73
CA ALA A 157 7.98 10.11 4.17
C ALA A 157 8.09 10.16 2.63
N ILE A 158 9.28 10.06 2.07
CA ILE A 158 9.49 10.04 0.62
C ILE A 158 9.13 8.66 0.04
N LEU A 159 9.68 7.58 0.59
CA LEU A 159 9.57 6.23 0.03
C LEU A 159 8.20 5.57 0.24
N LEU A 160 7.44 5.98 1.25
CA LEU A 160 6.08 5.51 1.50
C LEU A 160 5.04 6.60 1.19
N GLY A 161 5.26 7.83 1.62
CA GLY A 161 4.25 8.88 1.52
C GLY A 161 3.82 9.19 0.09
N LEU A 162 4.79 9.40 -0.81
CA LEU A 162 4.52 9.64 -2.23
C LEU A 162 3.90 8.41 -2.90
N PRO A 163 4.53 7.21 -2.86
CA PRO A 163 3.96 6.04 -3.53
C PRO A 163 2.56 5.68 -3.01
N LEU A 164 2.37 5.54 -1.69
CA LEU A 164 1.05 5.12 -1.15
C LEU A 164 -0.06 6.12 -1.51
N SER A 165 0.22 7.42 -1.53
CA SER A 165 -0.76 8.44 -1.93
C SER A 165 -1.14 8.33 -3.41
N LEU A 166 -0.18 8.01 -4.28
CA LEU A 166 -0.36 7.87 -5.73
C LEU A 166 -0.89 6.48 -6.15
N SER A 167 -0.85 5.50 -5.25
CA SER A 167 -1.40 4.17 -5.49
C SER A 167 -2.87 4.27 -5.92
N SER A 168 -3.21 3.63 -7.04
CA SER A 168 -4.55 3.72 -7.62
C SER A 168 -4.74 2.57 -8.61
N PRO A 169 -5.92 1.95 -8.63
CA PRO A 169 -6.23 0.93 -9.64
C PRO A 169 -6.24 1.54 -11.04
N SER A 170 -6.21 0.68 -12.05
CA SER A 170 -6.27 1.05 -13.46
C SER A 170 -7.19 0.09 -14.19
N SER A 171 -8.02 0.61 -15.09
CA SER A 171 -8.87 -0.20 -15.96
C SER A 171 -8.06 -1.01 -16.97
N LYS A 172 -6.91 -0.49 -17.43
CA LYS A 172 -6.02 -1.20 -18.35
C LYS A 172 -5.10 -2.16 -17.61
N SER A 173 -5.17 -3.45 -17.94
CA SER A 173 -4.36 -4.52 -17.31
C SER A 173 -2.85 -4.31 -17.44
N SER A 174 -2.38 -3.81 -18.58
CA SER A 174 -0.94 -3.53 -18.79
C SER A 174 -0.41 -2.46 -17.83
N ILE A 175 -1.15 -1.35 -17.66
CA ILE A 175 -0.81 -0.29 -16.70
C ILE A 175 -0.87 -0.82 -15.27
N ARG A 176 -1.85 -1.69 -14.99
CA ARG A 176 -2.03 -2.35 -13.69
C ARG A 176 -0.78 -3.16 -13.31
N LEU A 177 -0.32 -4.01 -14.23
CA LEU A 177 0.88 -4.82 -14.05
C LEU A 177 2.14 -3.95 -13.98
N ALA A 178 2.25 -2.89 -14.78
CA ALA A 178 3.39 -1.96 -14.72
C ALA A 178 3.48 -1.25 -13.36
N LYS A 179 2.36 -0.73 -12.83
CA LYS A 179 2.29 -0.16 -11.48
C LYS A 179 2.67 -1.21 -10.44
N TYR A 180 2.07 -2.39 -10.50
CA TYR A 180 2.38 -3.50 -9.59
C TYR A 180 3.88 -3.79 -9.56
N SER A 181 4.50 -4.01 -10.72
CA SER A 181 5.93 -4.26 -10.85
C SER A 181 6.79 -3.14 -10.26
N LEU A 182 6.38 -1.86 -10.43
CA LEU A 182 7.09 -0.73 -9.84
C LEU A 182 7.06 -0.77 -8.30
N TYR A 183 5.91 -1.10 -7.69
CA TYR A 183 5.83 -1.26 -6.22
C TYR A 183 6.58 -2.50 -5.74
N ILE A 184 6.57 -3.60 -6.48
CA ILE A 184 7.38 -4.78 -6.17
C ILE A 184 8.88 -4.43 -6.18
N LEU A 185 9.35 -3.73 -7.21
CA LEU A 185 10.72 -3.24 -7.26
C LEU A 185 11.03 -2.31 -6.08
N LEU A 186 10.15 -1.38 -5.75
CA LEU A 186 10.34 -0.50 -4.60
C LEU A 186 10.43 -1.29 -3.28
N GLY A 187 9.52 -2.25 -3.06
CA GLY A 187 9.38 -2.95 -1.79
C GLY A 187 10.37 -4.11 -1.57
N LEU A 188 10.92 -4.68 -2.65
CA LEU A 188 11.74 -5.89 -2.61
C LEU A 188 13.12 -5.73 -3.28
N SER A 189 13.42 -4.64 -4.00
CA SER A 189 14.73 -4.47 -4.66
C SER A 189 15.91 -4.52 -3.69
N TRP A 190 15.71 -4.12 -2.42
CA TRP A 190 16.74 -4.21 -1.39
C TRP A 190 17.21 -5.66 -1.15
N LEU A 191 16.39 -6.68 -1.43
CA LEU A 191 16.81 -8.08 -1.36
C LEU A 191 17.92 -8.40 -2.36
N ILE A 192 17.89 -7.74 -3.52
CA ILE A 192 18.82 -8.01 -4.62
C ILE A 192 19.97 -7.01 -4.62
N LEU A 193 19.69 -5.72 -4.46
CA LEU A 193 20.65 -4.62 -4.58
C LEU A 193 21.31 -4.25 -3.25
N GLY A 194 20.60 -4.43 -2.13
CA GLY A 194 21.04 -4.02 -0.79
C GLY A 194 21.62 -5.17 0.03
N ARG A 195 22.22 -6.18 -0.63
CA ARG A 195 22.60 -7.45 0.00
C ARG A 195 23.47 -7.27 1.24
N GLN A 196 24.55 -6.51 1.09
CA GLN A 196 25.54 -6.30 2.14
C GLN A 196 24.97 -5.43 3.27
N GLN A 197 24.29 -4.33 2.94
CA GLN A 197 23.72 -3.42 3.93
C GLN A 197 22.68 -4.12 4.81
N ILE A 198 21.90 -5.05 4.23
CA ILE A 198 20.91 -5.81 4.98
C ILE A 198 21.57 -6.90 5.83
N GLN A 199 22.64 -7.52 5.35
CA GLN A 199 23.41 -8.46 6.16
C GLN A 199 24.01 -7.76 7.39
N ASP A 200 24.61 -6.58 7.19
CA ASP A 200 25.10 -5.73 8.28
C ASP A 200 23.95 -5.34 9.23
N ALA A 201 22.77 -5.04 8.69
CA ALA A 201 21.60 -4.71 9.51
C ALA A 201 21.08 -5.90 10.32
N VAL A 202 21.12 -7.12 9.79
CA VAL A 202 20.76 -8.35 10.51
C VAL A 202 21.79 -8.62 11.61
N TRP A 203 23.07 -8.50 11.31
CA TRP A 203 24.13 -8.61 12.32
C TRP A 203 23.96 -7.57 13.44
N ASN A 204 23.72 -6.30 13.08
CA ASN A 204 23.46 -5.24 14.05
C ASN A 204 22.18 -5.50 14.87
N TRP A 205 21.18 -6.17 14.31
CA TRP A 205 20.03 -6.62 15.08
C TRP A 205 20.43 -7.69 16.11
N GLU A 206 21.16 -8.72 15.68
CA GLU A 206 21.54 -9.85 16.54
C GLU A 206 22.51 -9.45 17.65
N VAL A 207 23.47 -8.57 17.35
CA VAL A 207 24.52 -8.18 18.30
C VAL A 207 24.17 -6.92 19.09
N LEU A 208 23.58 -5.91 18.43
CA LEU A 208 23.35 -4.59 19.02
C LEU A 208 21.86 -4.29 19.29
N GLY A 209 20.94 -5.18 18.90
CA GLY A 209 19.50 -4.95 19.04
C GLY A 209 18.95 -3.84 18.13
N VAL A 210 19.67 -3.48 17.06
CA VAL A 210 19.24 -2.40 16.14
C VAL A 210 18.06 -2.87 15.30
N TRP A 211 16.93 -2.17 15.42
CA TRP A 211 15.64 -2.59 14.87
C TRP A 211 15.45 -2.34 13.35
N PHE A 212 16.47 -1.90 12.62
CA PHE A 212 16.32 -1.54 11.21
C PHE A 212 15.91 -2.73 10.32
N ALA A 213 16.60 -3.87 10.43
CA ALA A 213 16.27 -5.07 9.64
C ALA A 213 14.83 -5.57 9.88
N PRO A 214 14.36 -5.78 11.13
CA PRO A 214 12.97 -6.17 11.36
C PRO A 214 11.99 -5.11 10.90
N PHE A 215 12.30 -3.81 11.01
CA PHE A 215 11.43 -2.75 10.52
C PHE A 215 11.27 -2.76 9.00
N VAL A 216 12.36 -2.94 8.25
CA VAL A 216 12.29 -3.03 6.79
C VAL A 216 11.41 -4.22 6.37
N CYS A 217 11.62 -5.38 7.01
CA CYS A 217 10.91 -6.61 6.67
C CYS A 217 9.43 -6.62 7.11
N VAL A 218 9.13 -6.13 8.32
CA VAL A 218 7.81 -6.28 8.97
C VAL A 218 6.93 -5.05 8.79
N VAL A 219 7.50 -3.87 8.49
CA VAL A 219 6.74 -2.63 8.35
C VAL A 219 6.85 -2.07 6.94
N TYR A 220 8.05 -1.75 6.48
CA TYR A 220 8.23 -1.09 5.17
C TYR A 220 7.74 -1.98 4.01
N THR A 221 8.29 -3.18 3.87
CA THR A 221 7.93 -4.09 2.78
C THR A 221 6.43 -4.40 2.74
N PRO A 222 5.77 -4.76 3.86
CA PRO A 222 4.33 -5.00 3.87
C PRO A 222 3.48 -3.81 3.41
N LEU A 223 3.79 -2.59 3.85
CA LEU A 223 3.06 -1.38 3.43
C LEU A 223 3.21 -1.13 1.92
N VAL A 224 4.40 -1.36 1.36
CA VAL A 224 4.63 -1.25 -0.09
C VAL A 224 3.91 -2.36 -0.86
N LEU A 225 3.92 -3.60 -0.36
CA LEU A 225 3.18 -4.72 -0.98
C LEU A 225 1.66 -4.47 -0.96
N GLN A 226 1.11 -3.90 0.12
CA GLN A 226 -0.29 -3.49 0.16
C GLN A 226 -0.61 -2.44 -0.91
N ALA A 227 0.30 -1.48 -1.16
CA ALA A 227 0.13 -0.51 -2.24
C ALA A 227 0.24 -1.16 -3.64
N ALA A 228 1.08 -2.19 -3.79
CA ALA A 228 1.13 -3.01 -4.99
C ALA A 228 -0.22 -3.71 -5.24
N ILE A 229 -0.83 -4.29 -4.20
CA ILE A 229 -2.15 -4.94 -4.27
C ILE A 229 -3.25 -3.93 -4.62
N VAL A 230 -3.24 -2.73 -4.03
CA VAL A 230 -4.16 -1.64 -4.41
C VAL A 230 -4.08 -1.33 -5.91
N CYS A 231 -2.87 -1.30 -6.47
CA CYS A 231 -2.67 -1.10 -7.90
C CYS A 231 -3.11 -2.29 -8.75
N LEU A 232 -3.17 -3.51 -8.18
CA LEU A 232 -3.49 -4.75 -8.88
C LEU A 232 -5.00 -5.05 -8.95
N LEU A 233 -5.76 -4.61 -7.94
CA LEU A 233 -7.20 -4.81 -7.88
C LEU A 233 -7.92 -4.02 -8.99
N PRO A 234 -9.04 -4.56 -9.54
CA PRO A 234 -9.86 -3.84 -10.50
C PRO A 234 -10.55 -2.62 -9.86
N PRO A 235 -10.75 -1.52 -10.61
CA PRO A 235 -11.42 -0.31 -10.15
C PRO A 235 -12.92 -0.51 -9.89
#